data_AF-A0A0F9D1G0-F1
#
_entry.id   AF-A0A0F9D1G0-F1
#
_cell.length_a   1.000
_cell.length_b   1.000
_cell.length_c   1.000
_cell.angle_alpha   90.00
_cell.angle_beta   90.00
_cell.angle_gamma   90.00
#
_symmetry.space_group_name_H-M   'P 1'
#
loop_
_entity.id
_entity.type
_entity.pdbx_description
1 polymer ?
#
loop_
_entity_poly.entity_id
_entity_poly.type
_entity_poly.pdbx_seq_one_letter_code
_entity_poly.pdbx_strand_id
1 'polypeptide(L)'
;MIIGILHINRKKGHSSNCRICKKAIEVREVHAVVITRYGKGQAAVFKLRAAAGQAMTKKSGLRYSRLHLKDCLALWLISTYTARTMTRRERKGGRPPLPDMTDEDTLTRRRLVRKRAAIIREIVTSEDDARVLVLADRLLEIKAELKIPVTSPHAKNLHRTLILGKTEKRISEAKDGQVRAS
;
A
#
# COMPACT_ATOMS: atom_id res chain seq x y z
N MET A 1 4.01 6.66 -6.00
CA MET A 1 4.38 7.70 -6.98
C MET A 1 3.23 7.81 -7.97
N ILE A 2 2.69 9.00 -8.16
CA ILE A 2 1.66 9.28 -9.18
C ILE A 2 2.38 10.04 -10.29
N ILE A 3 2.22 9.60 -11.53
CA ILE A 3 2.61 10.42 -12.69
C ILE A 3 1.61 11.56 -12.72
N GLY A 4 2.08 12.77 -12.44
CA GLY A 4 1.21 13.94 -12.38
C GLY A 4 0.80 14.37 -13.77
N ILE A 5 1.78 14.50 -14.67
CA ILE A 5 1.60 14.93 -16.06
C ILE A 5 2.74 14.33 -16.90
N LEU A 6 2.42 13.79 -18.07
CA LEU A 6 3.36 13.51 -19.15
C LEU A 6 3.06 14.49 -20.29
N HIS A 7 4.06 15.25 -20.72
CA HIS A 7 3.90 16.24 -21.78
C HIS A 7 4.99 16.04 -22.83
N ILE A 8 4.59 16.03 -24.10
CA ILE A 8 5.53 15.99 -25.23
C ILE A 8 5.82 17.43 -25.62
N ASN A 9 7.09 17.80 -25.69
CA ASN A 9 7.50 19.16 -25.99
C ASN A 9 8.70 19.18 -26.93
N ARG A 10 8.85 20.26 -27.71
CA ARG A 10 10.10 20.58 -28.41
C ARG A 10 11.02 21.34 -27.49
N LYS A 11 12.29 20.97 -27.50
CA LYS A 11 13.29 21.61 -26.65
C LYS A 11 13.56 23.04 -27.15
N LYS A 12 13.39 24.02 -26.26
CA LYS A 12 13.72 25.43 -26.50
C LYS A 12 14.88 25.87 -25.60
N GLY A 13 15.67 26.84 -26.05
CA GLY A 13 16.85 27.35 -25.33
C GLY A 13 18.04 26.40 -25.42
N HIS A 14 18.78 26.21 -24.33
CA HIS A 14 19.97 25.35 -24.29
C HIS A 14 19.64 23.87 -24.24
N SER A 15 20.53 23.01 -24.76
CA SER A 15 20.42 21.56 -24.65
C SER A 15 20.28 21.09 -23.19
N SER A 16 19.71 19.90 -23.00
CA SER A 16 19.58 19.33 -21.66
C SER A 16 19.70 17.82 -21.68
N ASN A 17 20.18 17.21 -20.60
CA ASN A 17 20.43 15.79 -20.60
C ASN A 17 19.17 14.97 -20.31
N CYS A 18 19.04 13.85 -21.01
CA CYS A 18 18.04 12.83 -20.75
C CYS A 18 18.31 12.17 -19.39
N ARG A 19 17.26 11.96 -18.59
CA ARG A 19 17.37 11.38 -17.26
C ARG A 19 17.85 9.92 -17.28
N ILE A 20 17.49 9.16 -18.32
CA ILE A 20 17.80 7.73 -18.46
C ILE A 20 19.19 7.54 -19.09
N CYS A 21 19.35 7.86 -20.38
CA CYS A 21 20.59 7.58 -21.10
C CYS A 21 21.71 8.61 -20.88
N LYS A 22 21.44 9.72 -20.17
CA LYS A 22 22.38 10.84 -19.92
C LYS A 22 22.86 11.61 -21.15
N LYS A 23 22.52 11.17 -22.36
CA LYS A 23 22.81 11.89 -23.61
C LYS A 23 22.05 13.21 -23.67
N ALA A 24 22.58 14.16 -24.44
CA ALA A 24 21.95 15.44 -24.67
C ALA A 24 20.61 15.27 -25.43
N ILE A 25 19.67 16.14 -25.09
CA ILE A 25 18.47 16.45 -25.87
C ILE A 25 18.74 17.81 -26.49
N GLU A 26 18.89 17.83 -27.80
CA GLU A 26 19.30 19.01 -28.55
C GLU A 26 18.17 20.03 -28.68
N VAL A 27 18.53 21.25 -29.07
CA VAL A 27 17.55 22.31 -29.32
C VAL A 27 16.69 21.90 -30.51
N ARG A 28 15.38 22.14 -30.42
CA ARG A 28 14.32 21.72 -31.36
C ARG A 28 13.98 20.23 -31.36
N GLU A 29 14.75 19.39 -30.67
CA GLU A 29 14.44 17.96 -30.53
C GLU A 29 13.13 17.76 -29.73
N VAL A 30 12.30 16.81 -30.17
CA VAL A 30 11.07 16.44 -29.47
C VAL A 30 11.43 15.50 -28.31
N HIS A 31 10.94 15.81 -27.12
CA HIS A 31 11.21 15.03 -25.92
C HIS A 31 9.98 14.94 -25.02
N ALA A 32 9.99 13.97 -24.12
CA ALA A 32 8.99 13.84 -23.07
C ALA A 32 9.46 14.55 -21.80
N VAL A 33 8.58 15.36 -21.22
CA VAL A 33 8.73 15.93 -19.89
C VAL A 33 7.77 15.20 -18.97
N VAL A 34 8.33 14.50 -17.99
CA VAL A 34 7.55 13.79 -16.99
C VAL A 34 7.61 14.54 -15.67
N ILE A 35 6.42 14.92 -15.18
CA ILE A 35 6.24 15.58 -13.89
C ILE A 35 5.72 14.55 -12.91
N THR A 36 6.57 14.17 -11.95
CA THR A 36 6.19 13.20 -10.91
C THR A 36 5.68 13.90 -9.67
N ARG A 37 4.54 13.41 -9.15
CA ARG A 37 3.93 13.91 -7.91
C ARG A 37 4.07 12.85 -6.81
N TYR A 38 4.66 13.25 -5.69
CA TYR A 38 4.91 12.36 -4.55
C TYR A 38 3.88 12.52 -3.41
N GLY A 39 2.61 12.83 -3.68
CA GLY A 39 1.54 12.81 -2.66
C GLY A 39 1.95 13.36 -1.27
N LYS A 40 1.75 12.57 -0.20
CA LYS A 40 2.15 12.92 1.19
C LYS A 40 3.65 13.20 1.37
N GLY A 41 4.51 12.51 0.62
CA GLY A 41 5.97 12.71 0.67
C GLY A 41 6.39 14.06 0.08
N GLN A 42 5.72 14.51 -0.99
CA GLN A 42 5.94 15.85 -1.55
C GLN A 42 5.53 16.93 -0.56
N ALA A 43 4.42 16.75 0.16
CA ALA A 43 3.99 17.69 1.19
C ALA A 43 5.03 17.80 2.32
N ALA A 44 5.63 16.69 2.74
CA ALA A 44 6.72 16.69 3.72
C ALA A 44 7.98 17.40 3.20
N VAL A 45 8.42 17.10 1.97
CA VAL A 45 9.59 17.76 1.35
C VAL A 45 9.34 19.25 1.14
N PHE A 46 8.14 19.64 0.73
CA PHE A 46 7.75 21.05 0.61
C PHE A 46 7.81 21.75 1.96
N LYS A 47 7.24 21.16 3.02
CA LYS A 47 7.32 21.72 4.38
C LYS A 47 8.75 21.93 4.83
N LEU A 48 9.64 20.95 4.61
CA LEU A 48 11.05 21.06 4.96
C LEU A 48 11.76 22.18 4.18
N ARG A 49 11.55 22.26 2.86
CA ARG A 49 12.17 23.32 2.03
C ARG A 49 11.59 24.70 2.29
N ALA A 50 10.30 24.80 2.61
CA ALA A 50 9.66 26.05 2.98
C ALA A 50 10.17 26.55 4.33
N ALA A 51 10.35 25.64 5.31
CA ALA A 51 10.97 25.96 6.60
C ALA A 51 12.44 26.42 6.45
N ALA A 52 13.16 25.92 5.44
CA ALA A 52 14.50 26.38 5.09
C ALA A 52 14.54 27.64 4.21
N GLY A 53 13.40 28.28 3.92
CA GLY A 53 13.31 29.47 3.06
C GLY A 53 13.57 29.21 1.56
N GLN A 54 13.76 27.96 1.15
CA GLN A 54 14.15 27.57 -0.21
C GLN A 54 12.96 27.29 -1.14
N ALA A 55 11.72 27.44 -0.66
CA ALA A 55 10.53 27.08 -1.42
C ALA A 55 9.32 27.98 -1.12
N MET A 56 8.97 28.84 -2.09
CA MET A 56 7.82 29.76 -1.98
C MET A 56 6.50 29.17 -2.50
N THR A 57 6.54 28.10 -3.31
CA THR A 57 5.31 27.54 -3.94
C THR A 57 5.26 26.01 -3.84
N LYS A 58 4.04 25.44 -3.82
CA LYS A 58 3.80 23.98 -3.82
C LYS A 58 4.44 23.25 -5.04
N LYS A 59 4.83 23.99 -6.07
CA LYS A 59 5.53 23.49 -7.28
C LYS A 59 6.98 23.08 -7.00
N SER A 60 7.62 23.64 -5.98
CA SER A 60 9.01 23.35 -5.58
C SER A 60 9.28 21.89 -5.15
N GLY A 61 8.21 21.13 -4.86
CA GLY A 61 8.29 19.69 -4.56
C GLY A 61 8.09 18.78 -5.78
N LEU A 62 7.83 19.33 -6.98
CA LEU A 62 7.66 18.53 -8.19
C LEU A 62 9.03 18.12 -8.76
N ARG A 63 9.14 16.85 -9.16
CA ARG A 63 10.32 16.35 -9.86
C ARG A 63 10.05 16.29 -11.36
N TYR A 64 10.84 17.06 -12.10
CA TYR A 64 10.81 17.12 -13.56
C TYR A 64 11.90 16.21 -14.11
N SER A 65 11.53 15.30 -15.01
CA SER A 65 12.47 14.45 -15.74
C SER A 65 12.27 14.65 -17.24
N ARG A 66 13.35 14.89 -17.97
CA ARG A 66 13.35 14.96 -19.43
C ARG A 66 13.86 13.66 -20.01
N LEU A 67 13.18 13.14 -21.03
CA LEU A 67 13.44 11.84 -21.61
C LEU A 67 13.35 11.92 -23.13
N HIS A 68 14.25 11.22 -23.82
CA HIS A 68 14.03 10.90 -25.24
C HIS A 68 12.73 10.11 -25.40
N LEU A 69 11.98 10.38 -26.47
CA LEU A 69 10.59 9.94 -26.66
C LEU A 69 10.42 8.43 -26.82
N LYS A 70 11.41 7.74 -27.40
CA LYS A 70 11.31 6.32 -27.74
C LYS A 70 11.78 5.43 -26.59
N ASP A 71 13.03 5.02 -26.61
CA ASP A 71 13.55 3.99 -25.70
C ASP A 71 13.63 4.48 -24.25
N CYS A 72 14.03 5.73 -24.06
CA CYS A 72 14.18 6.31 -22.72
C CYS A 72 12.84 6.47 -22.01
N LEU A 73 11.79 6.88 -22.73
CA LEU A 73 10.46 6.99 -22.16
C LEU A 73 9.90 5.62 -21.78
N ALA A 74 10.01 4.63 -22.68
CA ALA A 74 9.56 3.27 -22.43
C ALA A 74 10.27 2.65 -21.21
N LEU A 75 11.61 2.72 -21.16
CA LEU A 75 12.41 2.25 -20.02
C LEU A 75 12.02 2.96 -18.72
N TRP A 76 11.77 4.26 -18.77
CA TRP A 76 11.35 5.01 -17.59
C TRP A 76 9.97 4.56 -17.09
N LEU A 77 9.01 4.33 -17.99
CA LEU A 77 7.67 3.83 -17.64
C LEU A 77 7.74 2.44 -17.00
N ILE A 78 8.48 1.52 -17.60
CA ILE A 78 8.65 0.14 -17.09
C ILE A 78 9.31 0.18 -15.71
N SER A 79 10.47 0.83 -15.58
CA SER A 79 11.19 0.92 -14.30
C SER A 79 10.34 1.56 -13.21
N THR A 80 9.59 2.62 -13.53
CA THR A 80 8.65 3.28 -12.63
C THR A 80 7.53 2.35 -12.19
N TYR A 81 6.93 1.62 -13.12
CA TYR A 81 5.88 0.65 -12.84
C TYR A 81 6.40 -0.48 -11.93
N THR A 82 7.52 -1.09 -12.31
CA THR A 82 8.14 -2.19 -11.57
C THR A 82 8.55 -1.76 -10.17
N ALA A 83 9.21 -0.61 -10.01
CA ALA A 83 9.55 -0.07 -8.70
C ALA A 83 8.30 0.18 -7.85
N ARG A 84 7.22 0.72 -8.43
CA ARG A 84 5.96 0.90 -7.71
C ARG A 84 5.35 -0.43 -7.27
N THR A 85 5.39 -1.45 -8.12
CA THR A 85 4.86 -2.79 -7.83
C THR A 85 5.68 -3.49 -6.76
N MET A 86 7.02 -3.43 -6.87
CA MET A 86 7.96 -3.97 -5.88
C MET A 86 7.85 -3.25 -4.54
N THR A 87 7.88 -1.92 -4.51
CA THR A 87 7.67 -1.15 -3.27
C THR A 87 6.27 -1.40 -2.67
N ARG A 88 5.23 -1.65 -3.48
CA ARG A 88 3.93 -2.09 -2.96
C ARG A 88 4.01 -3.50 -2.36
N ARG A 89 4.69 -4.43 -3.03
CA ARG A 89 4.92 -5.80 -2.53
C ARG A 89 5.71 -5.79 -1.23
N GLU A 90 6.74 -4.96 -1.12
CA GLU A 90 7.58 -4.83 0.08
C GLU A 90 6.86 -4.09 1.23
N ARG A 91 6.15 -2.99 0.93
CA ARG A 91 5.49 -2.18 1.98
C ARG A 91 4.16 -2.76 2.45
N LYS A 92 3.35 -3.27 1.52
CA LYS A 92 2.06 -3.91 1.88
C LYS A 92 2.23 -5.38 2.21
N GLY A 93 3.40 -5.95 1.94
CA GLY A 93 3.64 -7.37 2.07
C GLY A 93 2.74 -8.13 1.12
N GLY A 94 3.19 -8.32 -0.13
CA GLY A 94 2.55 -9.29 -1.01
C GLY A 94 2.34 -10.58 -0.22
N ARG A 95 1.15 -11.17 -0.30
CA ARG A 95 0.88 -12.43 0.36
C ARG A 95 1.89 -13.44 -0.19
N PRO A 96 2.67 -14.15 0.64
CA PRO A 96 3.56 -15.19 0.13
C PRO A 96 2.71 -16.16 -0.73
N PRO A 97 3.31 -16.76 -1.77
CA PRO A 97 2.63 -17.80 -2.51
C PRO A 97 2.18 -18.86 -1.51
N LEU A 98 0.93 -19.32 -1.68
CA LEU A 98 0.45 -20.46 -0.91
C LEU A 98 1.06 -21.73 -1.50
N PRO A 99 1.22 -22.80 -0.71
CA PRO A 99 1.54 -24.10 -1.29
C PRO A 99 0.45 -24.50 -2.29
N ASP A 100 0.80 -25.35 -3.25
CA ASP A 100 -0.19 -25.93 -4.14
C ASP A 100 -1.19 -26.75 -3.31
N MET A 101 -2.47 -26.54 -3.58
CA MET A 101 -3.60 -27.14 -2.86
C MET A 101 -4.60 -27.65 -3.87
N THR A 102 -5.39 -28.64 -3.48
CA THR A 102 -6.55 -29.06 -4.26
C THR A 102 -7.59 -27.92 -4.37
N ASP A 103 -8.47 -28.01 -5.36
CA ASP A 103 -9.55 -27.03 -5.53
C ASP A 103 -10.50 -27.02 -4.32
N GLU A 104 -10.77 -28.19 -3.73
CA GLU A 104 -11.61 -28.36 -2.54
C GLU A 104 -10.98 -27.69 -1.31
N ASP A 105 -9.68 -27.88 -1.07
CA ASP A 105 -8.95 -27.21 0.00
C ASP A 105 -8.93 -25.70 -0.20
N THR A 106 -8.78 -25.25 -1.45
CA THR A 106 -8.81 -23.84 -1.80
C THR A 106 -10.16 -23.22 -1.49
N LEU A 107 -11.26 -23.90 -1.81
CA LEU A 107 -12.62 -23.46 -1.49
C LEU A 107 -12.87 -23.42 0.01
N THR A 108 -12.49 -24.48 0.72
CA THR A 108 -12.63 -24.59 2.18
C THR A 108 -11.86 -23.46 2.88
N ARG A 109 -10.60 -23.23 2.50
CA ARG A 109 -9.79 -22.12 3.02
C ARG A 109 -10.44 -20.76 2.76
N ARG A 110 -10.96 -20.53 1.55
CA ARG A 110 -11.64 -19.27 1.19
C ARG A 110 -12.86 -19.04 2.08
N ARG A 111 -13.68 -20.07 2.31
CA ARG A 111 -14.86 -20.00 3.20
C ARG A 111 -14.45 -19.67 4.64
N LEU A 112 -13.49 -20.39 5.20
CA LEU A 112 -13.01 -20.17 6.57
C LEU A 112 -12.39 -18.78 6.76
N VAL A 113 -11.56 -18.32 5.81
CA VAL A 113 -10.95 -16.98 5.87
C VAL A 113 -12.01 -15.87 5.80
N ARG A 114 -13.04 -16.03 4.96
CA ARG A 114 -14.16 -15.07 4.87
C ARG A 114 -14.99 -15.06 6.15
N LYS A 115 -15.33 -16.24 6.68
CA LYS A 115 -16.08 -16.41 7.93
C LYS A 115 -15.34 -15.76 9.11
N ARG A 116 -14.03 -16.02 9.24
CA ARG A 116 -13.16 -15.37 10.23
C ARG A 116 -13.16 -13.85 10.10
N ALA A 117 -13.07 -13.33 8.87
CA ALA A 117 -13.08 -11.88 8.63
C ALA A 117 -14.45 -11.22 8.87
N ALA A 118 -15.56 -11.97 8.72
CA ALA A 118 -16.89 -11.50 9.08
C ALA A 118 -17.01 -11.36 10.61
N ILE A 119 -16.66 -12.42 11.35
CA ILE A 119 -16.70 -12.44 12.83
C ILE A 119 -15.85 -11.33 13.44
N ILE A 120 -14.62 -11.13 12.95
CA ILE A 120 -13.74 -10.04 13.43
C ILE A 120 -14.41 -8.67 13.25
N ARG A 121 -15.07 -8.44 12.11
CA ARG A 121 -15.76 -7.16 11.87
C ARG A 121 -16.94 -7.00 12.82
N GLU A 122 -17.70 -8.06 13.01
CA GLU A 122 -18.87 -8.07 13.89
C GLU A 122 -18.49 -7.81 15.36
N ILE A 123 -17.43 -8.43 15.86
CA ILE A 123 -16.90 -8.18 17.21
C ILE A 123 -16.53 -6.70 17.37
N VAL A 124 -15.82 -6.12 16.39
CA VAL A 124 -15.38 -4.71 16.47
C VAL A 124 -16.56 -3.74 16.44
N THR A 125 -17.68 -4.11 15.82
CA THR A 125 -18.88 -3.25 15.71
C THR A 125 -19.95 -3.53 16.75
N SER A 126 -19.89 -4.65 17.47
CA SER A 126 -20.94 -5.07 18.40
C SER A 126 -20.79 -4.37 19.76
N GLU A 127 -21.87 -3.75 20.22
CA GLU A 127 -21.98 -3.13 21.55
C GLU A 127 -22.46 -4.14 22.61
N ASP A 128 -23.08 -5.24 22.20
CA ASP A 128 -23.53 -6.33 23.08
C ASP A 128 -22.35 -7.24 23.48
N ASP A 129 -22.01 -7.24 24.77
CA ASP A 129 -20.92 -8.02 25.36
C ASP A 129 -21.17 -9.53 25.33
N ALA A 130 -22.42 -9.98 25.54
CA ALA A 130 -22.76 -11.41 25.49
C ALA A 130 -22.56 -11.95 24.07
N ARG A 131 -22.96 -11.17 23.06
CA ARG A 131 -22.73 -11.50 21.65
C ARG A 131 -21.24 -11.51 21.31
N VAL A 132 -20.44 -10.57 21.83
CA VAL A 132 -18.99 -10.52 21.61
C VAL A 132 -18.32 -11.80 22.11
N LEU A 133 -18.73 -12.32 23.26
CA LEU A 133 -18.15 -13.56 23.83
C LEU A 133 -18.47 -14.78 22.96
N VAL A 134 -19.72 -14.95 22.54
CA VAL A 134 -20.11 -16.04 21.62
C VAL A 134 -19.33 -15.98 20.31
N LEU A 135 -19.13 -14.76 19.78
CA LEU A 135 -18.34 -14.56 18.57
C LEU A 135 -16.84 -14.84 18.79
N ALA A 136 -16.31 -14.58 19.99
CA ALA A 136 -14.94 -14.89 20.36
C ALA A 136 -14.69 -16.40 20.40
N ASP A 137 -15.62 -17.17 20.96
CA ASP A 137 -15.52 -18.64 20.99
C ASP A 137 -15.58 -19.21 19.57
N ARG A 138 -16.51 -18.71 18.75
CA ARG A 138 -16.62 -19.09 17.34
C ARG A 138 -15.37 -18.73 16.52
N LEU A 139 -14.63 -17.69 16.93
CA LEU A 139 -13.35 -17.33 16.32
C LEU A 139 -12.26 -18.38 16.66
N LEU A 140 -12.27 -18.93 17.88
CA LEU A 140 -11.35 -19.98 18.31
C LEU A 140 -11.62 -21.30 17.57
N GLU A 141 -12.89 -21.67 17.40
CA GLU A 141 -13.30 -22.84 16.62
C GLU A 141 -12.75 -22.77 15.18
N ILE A 142 -12.97 -21.64 14.49
CA ILE A 142 -12.46 -21.45 13.12
C ILE A 142 -10.94 -21.47 13.09
N LYS A 143 -10.27 -20.98 14.13
CA LYS A 143 -8.80 -21.04 14.23
C LYS A 143 -8.31 -22.48 14.37
N ALA A 144 -9.04 -23.34 15.08
CA ALA A 144 -8.75 -24.76 15.20
C ALA A 144 -9.04 -25.54 13.90
N GLU A 145 -10.10 -25.17 13.16
CA GLU A 145 -10.43 -25.73 11.84
C GLU A 145 -9.43 -25.34 10.74
N LEU A 146 -8.69 -24.24 10.90
CA LEU A 146 -7.66 -23.78 9.97
C LEU A 146 -6.38 -24.65 10.05
N LYS A 147 -6.51 -25.95 9.79
CA LYS A 147 -5.38 -26.87 9.52
C LYS A 147 -4.68 -26.54 8.19
N ILE A 148 -5.41 -25.89 7.28
CA ILE A 148 -4.90 -25.45 5.97
C ILE A 148 -3.96 -24.25 6.17
N PRO A 149 -2.73 -24.26 5.61
CA PRO A 149 -1.77 -23.19 5.79
C PRO A 149 -2.35 -21.85 5.32
N VAL A 150 -2.65 -20.99 6.29
CA VAL A 150 -2.90 -19.58 6.03
C VAL A 150 -1.55 -18.91 5.99
N THR A 151 -1.21 -18.33 4.84
CA THR A 151 0.05 -17.61 4.73
C THR A 151 0.23 -16.64 5.88
N SER A 152 1.35 -16.77 6.59
CA SER A 152 1.71 -15.87 7.67
C SER A 152 1.67 -14.44 7.12
N PRO A 153 0.96 -13.53 7.78
CA PRO A 153 0.89 -12.16 7.33
C PRO A 153 2.28 -11.55 7.40
N HIS A 154 2.56 -10.66 6.46
CA HIS A 154 3.79 -9.89 6.51
C HIS A 154 3.86 -9.12 7.84
N ALA A 155 4.99 -9.22 8.56
CA ALA A 155 5.18 -8.60 9.87
C ALA A 155 4.89 -7.08 9.89
N LYS A 156 4.98 -6.42 8.73
CA LYS A 156 4.77 -4.97 8.54
C LYS A 156 3.31 -4.57 8.26
N ASN A 157 2.35 -5.48 8.31
CA ASN A 157 0.94 -5.17 8.03
C ASN A 157 0.24 -4.50 9.23
N LEU A 158 0.59 -3.22 9.47
CA LEU A 158 0.09 -2.39 10.58
C LEU A 158 -1.44 -2.34 10.69
N HIS A 159 -2.14 -2.31 9.56
CA HIS A 159 -3.60 -2.26 9.56
C HIS A 159 -4.23 -3.53 10.15
N ARG A 160 -3.66 -4.70 9.84
CA ARG A 160 -4.13 -5.97 10.42
C ARG A 160 -3.83 -6.01 11.91
N THR A 161 -2.64 -5.59 12.34
CA THR A 161 -2.27 -5.53 13.76
C THR A 161 -3.23 -4.62 14.53
N LEU A 162 -3.59 -3.47 13.97
CA LEU A 162 -4.53 -2.54 14.58
C LEU A 162 -5.94 -3.13 14.69
N ILE A 163 -6.45 -3.81 13.65
CA ILE A 163 -7.77 -4.47 13.73
C ILE A 163 -7.77 -5.60 14.75
N LEU A 164 -6.74 -6.45 14.75
CA LEU A 164 -6.65 -7.55 15.71
C LEU A 164 -6.53 -7.03 17.13
N GLY A 165 -5.72 -6.01 17.39
CA GLY A 165 -5.62 -5.37 18.69
C GLY A 165 -6.95 -4.74 19.15
N LYS A 166 -7.71 -4.12 18.24
CA LYS A 166 -9.09 -3.66 18.55
C LYS A 166 -10.03 -4.80 18.91
N THR A 167 -9.91 -5.91 18.19
CA THR A 167 -10.74 -7.11 18.42
C THR A 167 -10.43 -7.72 19.78
N GLU A 168 -9.14 -7.93 20.08
CA GLU A 168 -8.65 -8.45 21.35
C GLU A 168 -9.08 -7.55 22.51
N LYS A 169 -8.92 -6.23 22.38
CA LYS A 169 -9.37 -5.27 23.38
C LYS A 169 -10.87 -5.39 23.67
N ARG A 170 -11.70 -5.47 22.62
CA ARG A 170 -13.16 -5.59 22.78
C ARG A 170 -13.57 -6.90 23.45
N ILE A 171 -12.90 -8.00 23.12
CA ILE A 171 -13.11 -9.29 23.79
C ILE A 171 -12.74 -9.20 25.27
N SER A 172 -11.61 -8.58 25.61
CA SER A 172 -11.20 -8.39 27.01
C SER A 172 -12.19 -7.53 27.79
N GLU A 173 -12.63 -6.40 27.22
CA GLU A 173 -13.63 -5.53 27.84
C GLU A 173 -14.95 -6.27 28.13
N ALA A 174 -15.42 -7.10 27.18
CA ALA A 174 -16.62 -7.90 27.38
C ALA A 174 -16.46 -8.97 28.47
N LYS A 175 -15.27 -9.60 28.57
CA LYS A 175 -14.95 -10.55 29.65
C LYS A 175 -14.91 -9.87 31.02
N ASP A 176 -14.27 -8.71 31.11
CA ASP A 176 -14.17 -7.95 32.35
C ASP A 176 -15.55 -7.42 32.81
N GLY A 177 -16.41 -7.03 31.86
CA GLY A 177 -17.81 -6.66 32.12
C GLY A 177 -18.63 -7.82 32.69
N GLN A 178 -18.44 -9.03 32.16
CA GLN A 178 -19.11 -10.24 32.67
C GLN A 178 -18.68 -10.59 34.09
N VAL A 179 -17.38 -10.48 34.40
CA VAL A 179 -16.83 -10.75 35.76
C VAL A 179 -17.34 -9.76 36.80
N ARG A 180 -17.63 -8.50 36.42
CA ARG A 180 -18.17 -7.48 37.32
C ARG A 180 -19.68 -7.59 37.54
N ALA A 181 -20.39 -8.24 36.63
CA ALA A 181 -21.83 -8.46 36.69
C ALA A 181 -22.22 -9.79 37.35
N SER A 182 -21.24 -10.65 37.66
CA SER A 182 -21.38 -11.93 38.35
C SER A 182 -21.03 -11.80 39.82
#